data_AF-A0A1X7UIL1-F1
#
_entry.id   AF-A0A1X7UIL1-F1
#
_cell.length_a   1.000
_cell.length_b   1.000
_cell.length_c   1.000
_cell.angle_alpha   90.00
_cell.angle_beta   90.00
_cell.angle_gamma   90.00
#
_symmetry.space_group_name_H-M   'P 1'
#
loop_
_entity.id
_entity.type
_entity.pdbx_description
1 polymer ?
#
loop_
_entity_poly.entity_id
_entity_poly.type
_entity_poly.pdbx_seq_one_letter_code
_entity_poly.pdbx_strand_id
1 'polypeptide(L)' 'MRNKPVNRGSPGGSDCGLAYVNVDTNALEIGAAFGGEKETGGGRQAGSDAWKKYMRRSTCTINYSDELPLAQGIKFE' A
#
# COMPACT_ATOMS: atom_id res chain seq x y z
N MET A 1 -7.67 -13.44 26.22
CA MET A 1 -7.68 -12.88 24.85
C MET A 1 -6.55 -11.85 24.76
N ARG A 2 -5.36 -12.25 24.33
CA ARG A 2 -4.22 -11.33 24.10
C ARG A 2 -3.94 -11.36 22.60
N ASN A 3 -4.21 -10.25 21.91
CA ASN A 3 -3.79 -10.06 20.52
C ASN A 3 -2.28 -10.19 20.46
N LYS A 4 -1.76 -11.26 19.84
CA LYS A 4 -0.33 -11.32 19.52
C LYS A 4 -0.05 -10.28 18.42
N PRO A 5 1.05 -9.51 18.51
CA PRO A 5 1.46 -8.64 17.42
C PRO A 5 1.75 -9.50 16.19
N VAL A 6 1.19 -9.10 15.05
CA VAL A 6 1.45 -9.75 13.75
C VAL A 6 2.91 -9.48 13.41
N ASN A 7 3.78 -10.48 13.58
CA ASN A 7 5.17 -10.37 13.15
C ASN A 7 5.19 -10.40 11.61
N ARG A 8 5.32 -9.22 10.98
CA ARG A 8 5.41 -9.07 9.51
C ARG A 8 6.85 -9.08 8.99
N GLY A 9 7.84 -9.25 9.87
CA GLY A 9 9.25 -9.39 9.50
C GLY A 9 9.61 -10.83 9.14
N SER A 10 10.73 -11.01 8.43
CA SER A 10 11.36 -12.32 8.27
C SER A 10 11.69 -12.92 9.65
N PRO A 11 11.65 -14.25 9.86
CA PRO A 11 11.90 -14.89 11.16
C PRO A 11 13.22 -14.53 11.88
N GLY A 12 14.18 -13.92 11.18
CA GLY A 12 15.42 -13.38 11.76
C GLY A 12 15.76 -11.96 11.32
N GLY A 13 14.82 -11.21 10.75
CA GLY A 13 15.03 -9.84 10.28
C GLY A 13 14.50 -8.76 11.23
N SER A 14 14.78 -7.50 10.89
CA SER A 14 14.15 -6.35 11.55
C SER A 14 12.66 -6.29 11.23
N ASP A 15 11.85 -5.92 12.22
CA ASP A 15 10.40 -5.75 12.12
C ASP A 15 9.99 -4.26 12.14
N CYS A 16 10.95 -3.35 12.02
CA CYS A 16 10.72 -1.91 11.84
C CYS A 16 10.37 -1.56 10.39
N GLY A 17 9.75 -0.40 10.17
CA GLY A 17 9.50 0.12 8.82
C GLY A 17 10.77 0.61 8.10
N LEU A 18 11.88 0.72 8.84
CA LEU A 18 13.20 1.14 8.38
C LEU A 18 14.25 0.19 8.99
N ALA A 19 15.22 -0.22 8.19
CA ALA A 19 16.33 -1.07 8.61
C ALA A 19 17.64 -0.53 8.01
N TYR A 20 18.59 -0.23 8.88
CA TYR A 20 19.85 0.41 8.52
C TYR A 20 21.03 -0.54 8.77
N VAL A 21 22.11 -0.37 8.01
CA VAL A 21 23.36 -1.13 8.16
C VAL A 21 24.52 -0.14 8.12
N ASN A 22 25.38 -0.16 9.14
CA ASN A 22 26.55 0.73 9.28
C ASN A 22 26.23 2.24 9.26
N VAL A 23 25.01 2.62 9.62
CA VAL A 23 24.57 4.01 9.77
C VAL A 23 23.55 4.13 10.90
N ASP A 24 23.45 5.31 11.49
CA ASP A 24 22.57 5.60 12.62
C ASP A 24 21.07 5.59 12.24
N THR A 25 20.20 5.53 13.25
CA THR A 25 18.74 5.36 13.11
C THR A 25 18.00 6.58 12.56
N ASN A 26 18.68 7.72 12.51
CA ASN A 26 18.22 9.02 12.01
C ASN A 26 18.60 9.28 10.54
N ALA A 27 19.37 8.39 9.91
CA ALA A 27 19.83 8.56 8.53
C ALA A 27 18.70 8.25 7.53
N LEU A 28 17.98 9.30 7.10
CA LEU A 28 16.90 9.20 6.14
C LEU A 28 16.99 10.32 5.10
N GLU A 29 16.60 10.03 3.87
CA GLU A 29 16.48 10.99 2.78
C GLU A 29 15.02 11.18 2.34
N ILE A 30 14.69 12.37 1.83
CA ILE A 30 13.34 12.75 1.38
C ILE A 30 12.77 11.82 0.29
N GLY A 31 13.62 11.14 -0.48
CA GLY A 31 13.21 10.23 -1.56
C GLY A 31 12.56 8.92 -1.06
N ALA A 32 12.77 8.54 0.20
CA ALA A 32 12.26 7.29 0.77
C ALA A 32 10.91 7.47 1.51
N ALA A 33 10.14 6.39 1.61
CA ALA A 33 8.95 6.35 2.46
C ALA A 33 9.35 6.31 3.94
N PHE A 34 9.01 7.35 4.70
CA PHE A 34 9.25 7.42 6.14
C PHE A 34 8.09 6.82 6.93
N GLY A 35 8.36 5.98 7.94
CA GLY A 35 7.35 5.51 8.89
C GLY A 35 7.71 4.15 9.49
N GLY A 36 6.90 3.70 10.46
CA GLY A 36 7.16 2.47 11.21
C GLY A 36 5.98 1.52 11.26
N GLU A 37 6.25 0.31 11.74
CA GLU A 37 5.25 -0.75 11.95
C GLU A 37 4.83 -0.82 13.43
N LYS A 38 3.95 -1.77 13.78
CA LYS A 38 3.47 -2.01 15.16
C LYS A 38 2.76 -0.76 15.73
N GLU A 39 3.03 -0.40 16.98
CA GLU A 39 2.44 0.77 17.65
C GLU A 39 2.86 2.11 17.03
N THR A 40 3.83 2.12 16.09
CA THR A 40 4.13 3.30 15.27
C THR A 40 3.03 3.61 14.24
N GLY A 41 2.11 2.67 13.98
CA GLY A 41 0.85 2.95 13.29
C GLY A 41 0.83 2.70 11.77
N GLY A 42 1.89 2.15 11.17
CA GLY A 42 1.89 1.62 9.80
C GLY A 42 1.80 2.66 8.67
N GLY A 43 1.69 3.95 9.00
CA GLY A 43 1.69 5.03 8.00
C GLY A 43 3.03 5.17 7.29
N ARG A 44 3.00 5.82 6.12
CA ARG A 44 4.20 6.29 5.41
C ARG A 44 4.04 7.74 4.94
N GLN A 45 5.14 8.49 4.92
CA GLN A 45 5.23 9.90 4.49
C GLN A 45 6.46 10.14 3.60
N ALA A 46 6.59 11.38 3.10
CA ALA A 46 7.67 11.86 2.24
C ALA A 46 7.70 11.18 0.86
N GLY A 47 8.71 10.37 0.58
CA GLY A 47 9.00 9.86 -0.76
C GLY A 47 8.29 8.57 -1.14
N SER A 48 8.86 7.86 -2.11
CA SER A 48 8.23 6.69 -2.75
C SER A 48 6.80 7.00 -3.23
N ASP A 49 5.87 6.07 -3.04
CA ASP A 49 4.46 6.22 -3.35
C ASP A 49 3.60 6.66 -2.16
N ALA A 50 4.19 7.29 -1.14
CA ALA A 50 3.47 7.80 0.03
C ALA A 50 2.35 8.79 -0.33
N TRP A 51 2.49 9.51 -1.44
CA TRP A 51 1.47 10.40 -2.00
C TRP A 51 0.14 9.68 -2.29
N LYS A 52 0.17 8.36 -2.60
CA LYS A 52 -1.03 7.57 -2.88
C LYS A 52 -1.98 7.51 -1.67
N LYS A 53 -1.48 7.67 -0.44
CA LYS A 53 -2.31 7.74 0.77
C LYS A 53 -3.21 8.99 0.79
N TYR A 54 -2.80 10.04 0.09
CA TYR A 54 -3.49 11.32 0.02
C TYR A 54 -4.38 11.44 -1.24
N MET A 55 -4.44 10.39 -2.06
CA MET A 55 -5.29 10.30 -3.24
C MET A 55 -6.23 9.10 -3.13
N ARG A 56 -7.31 9.12 -3.91
CA ARG A 56 -8.23 7.98 -4.00
C ARG A 56 -7.98 7.23 -5.31
N ARG A 57 -7.78 5.91 -5.23
CA ARG A 57 -7.65 5.05 -6.41
C ARG A 57 -9.03 4.78 -7.02
N SER A 58 -9.12 4.92 -8.34
CA SER A 58 -10.27 4.51 -9.14
C SER A 58 -9.83 3.48 -10.19
N THR A 59 -10.67 2.49 -10.46
CA THR A 59 -10.48 1.53 -11.56
C THR A 59 -11.58 1.78 -12.58
N CYS A 60 -11.21 2.23 -13.78
CA CYS A 60 -12.15 2.69 -14.80
C CYS A 60 -12.05 1.79 -16.04
N THR A 61 -13.17 1.18 -16.43
CA THR A 61 -13.32 0.50 -17.73
C THR A 61 -14.18 1.39 -18.62
N ILE A 62 -13.68 1.75 -19.80
CA ILE A 62 -14.38 2.60 -20.76
C ILE A 62 -14.60 1.80 -22.05
N ASN A 63 -15.86 1.57 -22.42
CA ASN A 63 -16.23 0.93 -23.67
C ASN A 63 -16.64 2.01 -24.68
N TYR A 64 -15.97 2.05 -25.84
CA TYR A 64 -16.23 3.01 -26.93
C TYR A 64 -17.04 2.42 -28.08
N SER A 65 -17.49 1.17 -27.98
CA SER A 65 -18.35 0.52 -28.97
C SER A 65 -19.83 0.74 -28.68
N ASP A 66 -20.68 0.48 -29.67
CA ASP A 66 -22.13 0.40 -29.50
C ASP A 66 -22.58 -0.97 -28.96
N GLU A 67 -21.64 -1.84 -28.58
CA GLU A 67 -21.90 -3.18 -28.08
C GLU A 67 -21.91 -3.22 -26.55
N LEU A 68 -23.01 -3.66 -25.96
CA LEU A 68 -23.07 -4.06 -24.56
C LEU A 68 -23.50 -5.52 -24.50
N PRO A 69 -22.66 -6.44 -24.01
CA PRO A 69 -23.03 -7.86 -23.96
C PRO A 69 -24.27 -8.04 -23.08
N LEU A 70 -25.37 -8.43 -23.71
CA LEU A 70 -26.61 -8.73 -23.01
C LEU A 70 -26.46 -10.08 -22.29
N ALA A 71 -26.85 -10.10 -21.02
CA ALA A 71 -26.83 -11.33 -20.25
C ALA A 71 -27.75 -12.37 -20.90
N GLN A 72 -27.26 -13.61 -21.05
CA GLN A 72 -28.05 -14.77 -21.46
C GLN A 72 -28.70 -14.69 -22.85
N GLY A 73 -28.28 -13.75 -23.71
CA GLY A 73 -28.79 -13.64 -25.09
C GLY A 73 -30.21 -13.06 -25.22
N ILE A 74 -30.75 -12.46 -24.16
CA ILE A 74 -32.05 -11.77 -24.17
C ILE A 74 -31.94 -10.51 -25.05
N LYS A 75 -32.94 -10.22 -25.89
CA LYS A 75 -33.05 -8.99 -26.71
C LYS A 75 -34.14 -8.09 -26.10
N PHE A 76 -33.84 -6.81 -25.91
CA PHE A 76 -34.80 -5.79 -25.47
C PHE A 76 -35.18 -4.95 -26.69
N GLU A 77 -36.45 -5.01 -27.12
CA GLU A 77 -37.06 -4.19 -28.18
C GLU A 77 -37.90 -3.05 -27.59
#